data_AF-A0A0V8H7B7-F1
#
_entry.id   AF-A0A0V8H7B7-F1
#
_cell.length_a   1.000
_cell.length_b   1.000
_cell.length_c   1.000
_cell.angle_alpha   90.00
_cell.angle_beta   90.00
_cell.angle_gamma   90.00
#
_symmetry.space_group_name_H-M   'P 1'
#
loop_
_entity.id
_entity.type
_entity.pdbx_description
1 polymer ?
#
loop_
_entity_poly.entity_id
_entity_poly.type
_entity_poly.pdbx_seq_one_letter_code
_entity_poly.pdbx_strand_id
1 'polypeptide(L)'
;MNKVFFFLIVSLAFLVPGCSSDESNEKQVIEIQKYADLDGGEYRELENITETDQVQQVIKIVRDAKWEETLVNMGRPADYRFTFQFENADIEAKPVLHELWISASSEKAEMIRGDIEYSRLNEKDTAALIEVLTGN
;
A
#
# COMPACT_ATOMS: atom_id res chain seq x y z
N MET A 1 -4.92 63.16 30.76
CA MET A 1 -6.10 62.49 30.17
C MET A 1 -5.68 61.79 28.89
N ASN A 2 -6.22 60.59 28.66
CA ASN A 2 -6.00 59.61 27.56
C ASN A 2 -5.11 58.44 28.02
N LYS A 3 -5.68 57.35 28.54
CA LYS A 3 -6.48 56.26 27.89
C LYS A 3 -5.58 55.22 27.20
N VAL A 4 -5.28 54.16 27.96
CA VAL A 4 -5.27 52.73 27.58
C VAL A 4 -4.66 52.38 26.22
N PHE A 5 -3.52 51.66 26.23
CA PHE A 5 -3.53 50.34 25.57
C PHE A 5 -2.48 49.40 26.17
N PHE A 6 -3.01 48.37 26.82
CA PHE A 6 -2.31 47.24 27.41
C PHE A 6 -2.08 46.24 26.27
N PHE A 7 -0.83 45.98 25.88
CA PHE A 7 -0.50 44.83 25.04
C PHE A 7 0.66 44.07 25.65
N LEU A 8 0.31 43.23 26.62
CA LEU A 8 1.09 42.10 27.08
C LEU A 8 1.08 41.08 25.92
N ILE A 9 2.11 41.10 25.07
CA ILE A 9 2.37 39.99 24.13
C ILE A 9 2.92 38.85 24.98
N VAL A 10 2.00 38.11 25.60
CA VAL A 10 2.28 36.77 26.12
C VAL A 10 2.53 35.91 24.88
N SER A 11 3.80 35.77 24.52
CA SER A 11 4.25 34.75 23.58
C SER A 11 4.06 33.40 24.25
N LEU A 12 2.81 32.93 24.26
CA LEU A 12 2.49 31.54 24.51
C LEU A 12 3.02 30.79 23.30
N ALA A 13 4.29 30.37 23.40
CA ALA A 13 4.81 29.33 22.53
C ALA A 13 3.94 28.10 22.82
N PHE A 14 2.92 27.90 22.00
CA PHE A 14 2.25 26.63 21.86
C PHE A 14 3.35 25.65 21.41
N LEU A 15 4.00 25.04 22.39
CA LEU A 15 4.53 23.70 22.22
C LEU A 15 3.28 22.87 21.96
N VAL A 16 2.89 22.80 20.68
CA VAL A 16 2.13 21.66 20.20
C VAL A 16 2.99 20.47 20.61
N PRO A 17 2.56 19.60 21.54
CA PRO A 17 3.11 18.27 21.54
C PRO A 17 2.82 17.79 20.12
N GLY A 18 3.88 17.65 19.31
CA GLY A 18 3.76 16.86 18.11
C GLY A 18 3.24 15.52 18.63
N CYS A 19 2.02 15.16 18.25
CA CYS A 19 1.64 13.76 18.26
C CYS A 19 2.74 13.09 17.46
N SER A 20 3.69 12.45 18.16
CA SER A 20 4.28 11.24 17.62
C SER A 20 3.08 10.38 17.34
N SER A 21 2.72 10.27 16.06
CA SER A 21 1.86 9.20 15.64
C SER A 21 2.62 7.94 16.02
N ASP A 22 2.32 7.41 17.21
CA ASP A 22 2.31 5.99 17.42
C ASP A 22 1.30 5.47 16.39
N GLU A 23 1.75 5.34 15.15
CA GLU A 23 1.12 4.44 14.20
C GLU A 23 1.17 3.11 14.93
N SER A 24 0.01 2.60 15.30
CA SER A 24 -0.16 1.28 15.86
C SER A 24 0.55 0.30 14.92
N ASN A 25 1.80 -0.05 15.24
CA ASN A 25 2.67 -0.98 14.49
C ASN A 25 2.17 -2.41 14.71
N GLU A 26 0.87 -2.62 14.55
CA GLU A 26 0.29 -3.95 14.54
C GLU A 26 0.87 -4.66 13.32
N LYS A 27 1.55 -5.78 13.59
CA LYS A 27 2.31 -6.50 12.56
C LYS A 27 1.34 -6.98 11.47
N GLN A 28 1.73 -6.74 10.22
CA GLN A 28 0.96 -7.13 9.06
C GLN A 28 1.67 -8.24 8.29
N VAL A 29 0.87 -9.03 7.58
CA VAL A 29 1.32 -10.03 6.61
C VAL A 29 0.68 -9.73 5.26
N ILE A 30 1.29 -10.22 4.18
CA ILE A 30 0.71 -10.11 2.84
C ILE A 30 0.28 -11.50 2.39
N GLU A 31 -1.02 -11.65 2.19
CA GLU A 31 -1.59 -12.81 1.51
C GLU A 31 -1.52 -12.55 0.01
N ILE A 32 -0.97 -13.49 -0.74
CA ILE A 32 -0.73 -13.34 -2.17
C ILE A 32 -1.34 -14.52 -2.94
N GLN A 33 -1.91 -14.21 -4.10
CA GLN A 33 -2.39 -15.18 -5.06
C GLN A 33 -1.79 -14.88 -6.44
N LYS A 34 -1.51 -15.93 -7.21
CA LYS A 34 -1.01 -15.85 -8.57
C LYS A 34 -2.01 -16.45 -9.54
N TYR A 35 -2.22 -15.79 -10.69
CA TYR A 35 -3.06 -16.32 -11.75
C TYR A 35 -2.39 -17.52 -12.43
N ALA A 36 -3.07 -18.67 -12.44
CA ALA A 36 -2.60 -19.90 -13.04
C ALA A 36 -3.34 -20.17 -14.37
N ASP A 37 -2.81 -19.60 -15.46
CA ASP A 37 -3.34 -19.80 -16.82
C ASP A 37 -3.35 -21.29 -17.22
N LEU A 38 -2.29 -22.04 -16.85
CA LEU A 38 -2.15 -23.46 -17.21
C LEU A 38 -3.15 -24.40 -16.52
N ASP A 39 -3.91 -23.92 -15.53
CA ASP A 39 -4.75 -24.72 -14.64
C ASP A 39 -6.21 -24.30 -14.63
N GLY A 40 -6.70 -23.78 -15.75
CA GLY A 40 -8.12 -23.45 -15.93
C GLY A 40 -8.51 -22.01 -15.59
N GLY A 41 -7.54 -21.11 -15.42
CA GLY A 41 -7.79 -19.67 -15.26
C GLY A 41 -8.22 -19.26 -13.86
N GLU A 42 -7.72 -19.94 -12.83
CA GLU A 42 -8.00 -19.62 -11.43
C GLU A 42 -6.77 -19.00 -10.73
N TYR A 43 -7.02 -18.31 -9.61
CA TYR A 43 -5.97 -17.80 -8.74
C TYR A 43 -5.56 -18.85 -7.72
N ARG A 44 -4.25 -19.06 -7.55
CA ARG A 44 -3.67 -19.95 -6.54
C ARG A 44 -3.00 -19.15 -5.45
N GLU A 45 -3.24 -19.52 -4.20
CA GLU A 45 -2.52 -18.99 -3.05
C GLU A 45 -1.03 -19.36 -3.13
N LEU A 46 -0.16 -18.40 -2.81
CA LEU A 46 1.25 -18.68 -2.53
C LEU A 46 1.52 -18.54 -1.03
N GLU A 47 2.76 -18.81 -0.62
CA GLU A 47 3.18 -18.55 0.75
C GLU A 47 3.05 -17.07 1.10
N ASN A 48 2.51 -16.79 2.29
CA ASN A 48 2.33 -15.43 2.77
C ASN A 48 3.69 -14.77 3.01
N ILE A 49 3.79 -13.47 2.69
CA ILE A 49 4.98 -12.68 3.02
C ILE A 49 4.83 -12.20 4.47
N THR A 50 5.73 -12.69 5.33
CA THR A 50 5.71 -12.42 6.78
C THR A 50 6.94 -11.65 7.27
N GLU A 51 7.98 -11.58 6.44
CA GLU A 51 9.21 -10.84 6.75
C GLU A 51 8.92 -9.34 6.80
N THR A 52 9.19 -8.72 7.95
CA THR A 52 8.75 -7.36 8.25
C THR A 52 9.30 -6.35 7.24
N ASP A 53 10.57 -6.47 6.85
CA ASP A 53 11.19 -5.56 5.88
C ASP A 53 10.53 -5.66 4.50
N GLN A 54 10.19 -6.87 4.06
CA GLN A 54 9.49 -7.10 2.79
C GLN A 54 8.06 -6.55 2.84
N VAL A 55 7.34 -6.79 3.94
CA VAL A 55 5.98 -6.25 4.13
C VAL A 55 6.00 -4.73 4.10
N GLN A 56 6.91 -4.10 4.84
CA GLN A 56 7.04 -2.64 4.87
C GLN A 56 7.47 -2.05 3.52
N GLN A 57 8.28 -2.77 2.74
CA GLN A 57 8.66 -2.37 1.40
C GLN A 57 7.44 -2.32 0.46
N VAL A 58 6.58 -3.34 0.50
CA VAL A 58 5.35 -3.37 -0.32
C VAL A 58 4.35 -2.30 0.14
N ILE A 59 4.16 -2.13 1.46
CA ILE A 59 3.32 -1.05 2.02
C ILE A 59 3.79 0.30 1.52
N LYS A 60 5.10 0.55 1.55
CA LYS A 60 5.69 1.80 1.07
C LYS A 60 5.43 2.02 -0.42
N ILE A 61 5.63 1.00 -1.26
CA ILE A 61 5.36 1.08 -2.70
C ILE A 61 3.88 1.42 -2.95
N VAL A 62 2.96 0.72 -2.29
CA VAL A 62 1.51 0.96 -2.43
C VAL A 62 1.12 2.35 -1.96
N ARG A 63 1.65 2.80 -0.81
CA ARG A 63 1.35 4.13 -0.25
C ARG A 63 1.90 5.25 -1.12
N ASP A 64 3.12 5.12 -1.61
CA ASP A 64 3.84 6.16 -2.33
C ASP A 64 3.49 6.18 -3.84
N ALA A 65 2.72 5.19 -4.32
CA ALA A 65 2.25 5.11 -5.70
C ALA A 65 1.36 6.30 -6.08
N LYS A 66 1.42 6.71 -7.35
CA LYS A 66 0.62 7.81 -7.89
C LYS A 66 -0.74 7.27 -8.34
N TRP A 67 -1.70 7.30 -7.42
CA TRP A 67 -3.06 6.84 -7.66
C TRP A 67 -3.91 7.85 -8.45
N GLU A 68 -4.66 7.33 -9.41
CA GLU A 68 -5.68 8.04 -10.16
C GLU A 68 -7.03 7.35 -9.93
N GLU A 69 -8.07 8.11 -9.61
CA GLU A 69 -9.44 7.60 -9.49
C GLU A 69 -10.04 7.43 -10.89
N THR A 70 -9.90 6.24 -11.45
CA THR A 70 -10.41 5.90 -12.78
C THR A 70 -10.76 4.42 -12.87
N LEU A 71 -11.90 4.14 -13.50
CA LEU A 71 -12.27 2.78 -13.87
C LEU A 71 -11.42 2.33 -15.06
N VAL A 72 -10.53 1.37 -14.83
CA VAL A 72 -9.69 0.78 -15.88
C VAL A 72 -10.16 -0.64 -16.15
N ASN A 73 -10.50 -0.91 -17.42
CA ASN A 73 -10.80 -2.26 -17.88
C ASN A 73 -9.53 -2.90 -18.45
N MET A 74 -8.96 -3.85 -17.71
CA MET A 74 -7.75 -4.56 -18.12
C MET A 74 -8.12 -5.69 -19.09
N GLY A 75 -7.37 -5.81 -20.19
CA GLY A 75 -7.67 -6.78 -21.26
C GLY A 75 -7.41 -8.26 -20.92
N ARG A 76 -6.88 -8.54 -19.72
CA ARG A 76 -6.64 -9.88 -19.17
C ARG A 76 -6.74 -9.84 -17.63
N PRO A 77 -6.91 -10.99 -16.95
CA PRO A 77 -6.81 -11.07 -15.49
C PRO A 77 -5.46 -10.57 -14.96
N ALA A 78 -5.44 -10.10 -13.71
CA ALA A 78 -4.21 -9.70 -13.02
C ALA A 78 -3.26 -10.88 -12.85
N ASP A 79 -1.95 -10.66 -13.00
CA ASP A 79 -0.95 -11.71 -12.82
C ASP A 79 -0.84 -12.12 -11.35
N TYR A 80 -0.99 -11.14 -10.45
CA TYR A 80 -1.00 -11.34 -9.00
C TYR A 80 -2.16 -10.57 -8.34
N ARG A 81 -2.61 -11.09 -7.20
CA ARG A 81 -3.52 -10.44 -6.27
C ARG A 81 -2.92 -10.48 -4.87
N PHE A 82 -3.08 -9.42 -4.09
CA PHE A 82 -2.65 -9.45 -2.71
C PHE A 82 -3.47 -8.54 -1.79
N THR A 83 -3.41 -8.85 -0.50
CA THR A 83 -4.05 -8.06 0.57
C THR A 83 -3.11 -7.92 1.75
N PHE A 84 -3.20 -6.81 2.47
CA PHE A 84 -2.57 -6.65 3.77
C PHE A 84 -3.52 -7.13 4.85
N GLN A 85 -3.05 -8.04 5.69
CA GLN A 85 -3.79 -8.56 6.83
C GLN A 85 -3.03 -8.22 8.12
N PHE A 86 -3.75 -7.99 9.21
CA PHE A 86 -3.13 -7.96 10.53
C PHE A 86 -2.83 -9.38 10.99
N GLU A 87 -1.67 -9.60 11.59
CA GLU A 87 -1.33 -10.88 12.23
C GLU A 87 -2.21 -11.14 13.46
N ASN A 88 -2.64 -10.07 14.12
CA ASN A 88 -3.61 -10.14 15.20
C ASN A 88 -5.03 -10.34 14.65
N ALA A 89 -5.56 -11.56 14.82
CA ALA A 89 -6.90 -11.94 14.37
C ALA A 89 -8.05 -11.19 15.07
N ASP A 90 -7.80 -10.56 16.22
CA ASP A 90 -8.81 -9.74 16.92
C ASP A 90 -9.03 -8.38 16.24
N ILE A 91 -8.17 -8.01 15.28
CA ILE A 91 -8.31 -6.78 14.50
C ILE A 91 -9.18 -7.05 13.28
N GLU A 92 -10.47 -6.73 13.40
CA GLU A 92 -11.41 -6.78 12.28
C GLU A 92 -11.25 -5.55 11.37
N ALA A 93 -10.43 -5.70 10.32
CA ALA A 93 -10.35 -4.75 9.22
C ALA A 93 -10.67 -5.47 7.90
N LYS A 94 -11.53 -4.87 7.07
CA LYS A 94 -11.79 -5.42 5.73
C LYS A 94 -10.53 -5.23 4.88
N PRO A 95 -9.89 -6.31 4.38
CA PRO A 95 -8.71 -6.19 3.55
C PRO A 95 -9.06 -5.52 2.22
N VAL A 96 -8.18 -4.61 1.78
CA VAL A 96 -8.29 -3.98 0.46
C VAL A 96 -7.53 -4.86 -0.54
N LEU A 97 -8.23 -5.30 -1.58
CA LEU A 97 -7.64 -6.08 -2.66
C LEU A 97 -6.76 -5.18 -3.54
N HIS A 98 -5.56 -5.66 -3.83
CA HIS A 98 -4.66 -5.09 -4.81
C HIS A 98 -4.48 -6.10 -5.94
N GLU A 99 -4.69 -5.65 -7.17
CA GLU A 99 -4.52 -6.45 -8.37
C GLU A 99 -3.34 -5.89 -9.17
N LEU A 100 -2.42 -6.76 -9.61
CA LEU A 100 -1.17 -6.38 -10.26
C LEU A 100 -1.03 -7.04 -11.63
N TRP A 101 -0.74 -6.22 -12.64
CA TRP A 101 -0.39 -6.65 -13.99
C TRP A 101 1.05 -6.28 -14.29
N ILE A 102 1.88 -7.28 -14.56
CA ILE A 102 3.28 -7.14 -14.93
C ILE A 102 3.39 -7.19 -16.45
N SER A 103 4.11 -6.24 -17.03
CA SER A 103 4.41 -6.24 -18.47
C SER A 103 5.33 -7.40 -18.84
N ALA A 104 5.32 -7.84 -20.10
CA ALA A 104 6.14 -8.97 -20.56
C ALA A 104 7.67 -8.76 -20.38
N SER A 105 8.15 -7.51 -20.32
CA SER A 105 9.56 -7.20 -20.02
C SER A 105 9.87 -7.15 -18.52
N SER A 106 8.86 -7.24 -17.64
CA SER A 106 8.97 -7.06 -16.19
C SER A 106 9.48 -5.68 -15.74
N GLU A 107 9.55 -4.70 -16.64
CA GLU A 107 10.02 -3.33 -16.34
C GLU A 107 8.89 -2.42 -15.85
N LYS A 108 7.66 -2.75 -16.21
CA LYS A 108 6.46 -1.98 -15.82
C LYS A 108 5.44 -2.88 -15.16
N ALA A 109 4.83 -2.36 -14.12
CA ALA A 109 3.63 -2.92 -13.54
C ALA A 109 2.51 -1.88 -13.42
N GLU A 110 1.30 -2.35 -13.58
CA GLU A 110 0.06 -1.61 -13.41
C GLU A 110 -0.68 -2.23 -12.22
N MET A 111 -1.22 -1.39 -11.35
CA MET A 111 -1.89 -1.84 -10.13
C MET A 111 -3.27 -1.19 -10.02
N ILE A 112 -4.26 -1.99 -9.64
CA ILE A 112 -5.57 -1.52 -9.20
C ILE A 112 -5.71 -1.79 -7.71
N ARG A 113 -6.22 -0.81 -6.97
CA ARG A 113 -6.57 -0.92 -5.55
C ARG A 113 -8.07 -0.76 -5.40
N GLY A 114 -8.71 -1.73 -4.76
CA GLY A 114 -10.17 -1.81 -4.70
C GLY A 114 -10.76 -1.86 -6.10
N ASP A 115 -11.75 -0.99 -6.38
CA ASP A 115 -12.50 -1.03 -7.65
C ASP A 115 -12.22 0.15 -8.59
N ILE A 116 -11.62 1.25 -8.09
CA ILE A 116 -11.57 2.53 -8.84
C ILE A 116 -10.21 3.23 -8.83
N GLU A 117 -9.23 2.75 -8.08
CA GLU A 117 -7.93 3.41 -7.98
C GLU A 117 -6.91 2.66 -8.81
N TYR A 118 -6.28 3.36 -9.75
CA TYR A 118 -5.30 2.80 -10.66
C TYR A 118 -3.97 3.53 -10.52
N SER A 119 -2.87 2.79 -10.68
CA SER A 119 -1.52 3.35 -10.71
C SER A 119 -0.63 2.58 -11.68
N ARG A 120 0.24 3.30 -12.37
CA ARG A 120 1.38 2.72 -13.10
C ARG A 120 2.64 2.92 -12.29
N LEU A 121 3.27 1.82 -11.87
CA LEU A 121 4.50 1.85 -11.10
C LEU A 121 5.69 2.24 -11.98
N ASN A 122 6.68 2.89 -11.36
CA ASN A 122 7.98 3.10 -12.02
C ASN A 122 8.79 1.80 -12.02
N GLU A 123 9.89 1.77 -12.78
CA GLU A 123 10.71 0.56 -12.96
C GLU A 123 11.32 0.05 -11.64
N LYS A 124 11.76 0.97 -10.77
CA LYS A 124 12.35 0.62 -9.47
C LYS A 124 11.33 -0.05 -8.56
N ASP A 125 10.15 0.54 -8.43
CA ASP A 125 9.09 -0.01 -7.58
C ASP A 125 8.51 -1.30 -8.18
N THR A 126 8.45 -1.39 -9.51
CA THR A 126 8.08 -2.63 -10.22
C THR A 126 9.06 -3.75 -9.88
N ALA A 127 10.36 -3.51 -10.04
CA ALA A 127 11.39 -4.51 -9.76
C ALA A 127 11.35 -4.97 -8.29
N ALA A 128 11.28 -4.01 -7.36
CA ALA A 128 11.19 -4.29 -5.93
C ALA A 128 9.94 -5.10 -5.56
N LEU A 129 8.78 -4.77 -6.15
CA LEU A 129 7.55 -5.52 -5.90
C LEU A 129 7.64 -6.94 -6.46
N ILE A 130 8.16 -7.11 -7.68
CA ILE A 130 8.35 -8.45 -8.28
C ILE A 130 9.30 -9.31 -7.44
N GLU A 131 10.42 -8.74 -6.99
CA GLU A 131 11.41 -9.40 -6.12
C GLU A 131 10.72 -9.98 -4.88
N VAL A 132 9.97 -9.14 -4.14
CA VAL A 132 9.24 -9.55 -2.94
C VAL A 132 8.14 -10.59 -3.24
N LEU A 133 7.33 -10.38 -4.28
CA LEU A 133 6.21 -11.29 -4.60
C LEU A 133 6.67 -12.64 -5.17
N THR A 134 7.89 -12.74 -5.71
CA THR A 134 8.42 -13.96 -6.30
C THR A 134 9.50 -14.65 -5.45
N GLY A 135 9.99 -13.98 -4.40
CA GLY A 135 11.04 -14.50 -3.51
C GLY A 135 12.41 -14.62 -4.17
N ASN A 136 12.70 -13.78 -5.18
CA ASN A 136 13.99 -13.74 -5.88
C ASN A 136 14.93 -12.69 -5.30
#